data_AF-A0AAJ5WSU3-F1
#
_entry.id   AF-A0AAJ5WSU3-F1
#
_cell.length_a   1.000
_cell.length_b   1.000
_cell.length_c   1.000
_cell.angle_alpha   90.00
_cell.angle_beta   90.00
_cell.angle_gamma   90.00
#
_symmetry.space_group_name_H-M   'P 1'
#
loop_
_entity.id
_entity.type
_entity.pdbx_description
1 polymer ?
#
loop_
_entity_poly.entity_id
_entity_poly.type
_entity_poly.pdbx_seq_one_letter_code
_entity_poly.pdbx_strand_id
1 'polypeptide(L)'
;MKQIKQFLASCCLLLALGWLPASAQTITFYYVAPTASITAAFGSADGSGQMPAGYSFKIITAANAATFLSVAPNRVKYVYNQLQPGTALRTQVDRVFNNSGRLVDVQYYLANDITGVAPGETDMFSKKIRDGRTYVWPAANGTVSDTPGRYTGWVMLGEFFLEEGVRKRDGGILSINEVILHETSHTQWVGHWTKWGAIDGHAITYGADGSHSAVELLGDQEAAINEGLGNFYGFTLNSVAIDSMYHEFTDAGHRYFVEGRSVLAGDALLNAVPSRREARLVDDSGRVVRYPDGRELVVFVFPWRDIPGTRLLFAESSSTAFYTMYWQHAYANRDTAFSFIGHSAHSMFNGRMKRFLTYSCNRLALKIEAYNATAAGQADASKTSSMFPFALLDLVTHFGMTDAEYKADYDRHYPDANPRAYNEYFTNHRAAVRALVAGDIGASPVRFTDALNRIKTYMQQPITIF
;
A
#
# COMPACT_ATOMS: atom_id res chain seq x y z
N MET A 1 37.84 33.16 25.14
CA MET A 1 37.12 33.20 23.84
C MET A 1 37.74 32.39 22.70
N LYS A 2 39.05 32.05 22.69
CA LYS A 2 39.65 31.23 21.61
C LYS A 2 39.28 29.73 21.65
N GLN A 3 38.96 29.16 22.82
CA GLN A 3 38.64 27.73 22.97
C GLN A 3 37.21 27.32 22.52
N ILE A 4 36.25 28.24 22.50
CA ILE A 4 34.85 27.94 22.07
C ILE A 4 34.75 27.75 20.55
N LYS A 5 35.64 28.37 19.77
CA LYS A 5 35.66 28.23 18.30
C LYS A 5 36.17 26.87 17.82
N GLN A 6 37.01 26.19 18.60
CA GLN A 6 37.50 24.85 18.26
C GLN A 6 36.47 23.75 18.55
N PHE A 7 35.59 23.93 19.54
CA PHE A 7 34.52 22.96 19.83
C PHE A 7 33.41 22.98 18.77
N LEU A 8 33.05 24.16 18.26
CA LEU A 8 32.06 24.30 17.17
C LEU A 8 32.59 23.77 15.82
N ALA A 9 33.89 23.91 15.55
CA ALA A 9 34.48 23.35 14.34
C ALA A 9 34.50 21.80 14.36
N SER A 10 34.74 21.19 15.52
CA SER A 10 34.71 19.72 15.68
C SER A 10 33.31 19.12 15.61
N CYS A 11 32.26 19.82 16.09
CA CYS A 11 30.87 19.37 15.92
C CYS A 11 30.38 19.49 14.47
N CYS A 12 30.82 20.49 13.71
CA CYS A 12 30.48 20.60 12.28
C CYS A 12 31.22 19.58 11.41
N LEU A 13 32.44 19.16 11.77
CA LEU A 13 33.19 18.15 11.02
C LEU A 13 32.65 16.72 11.26
N LEU A 14 32.11 16.43 12.45
CA LEU A 14 31.44 15.16 12.75
C LEU A 14 30.03 15.04 12.11
N LEU A 15 29.36 16.16 11.81
CA LEU A 15 28.12 16.17 11.02
C LEU A 15 28.35 16.04 9.50
N ALA A 16 29.56 16.36 9.02
CA ALA A 16 29.93 16.27 7.60
C ALA A 16 30.51 14.90 7.19
N LEU A 17 31.02 14.11 8.14
CA LEU A 17 31.64 12.80 7.89
C LEU A 17 30.67 11.60 7.88
N GLY A 18 29.36 11.84 8.05
CA GLY A 18 28.32 10.80 8.06
C GLY A 18 27.45 10.70 6.80
N TRP A 19 27.64 11.58 5.81
CA TRP A 19 26.87 11.57 4.56
C TRP A 19 27.78 11.21 3.39
N LEU A 20 28.33 10.00 3.41
CA LEU A 20 28.57 9.34 2.13
C LEU A 20 27.21 9.33 1.41
N PRO A 21 27.09 9.81 0.16
CA PRO A 21 25.83 9.75 -0.55
C PRO A 21 25.38 8.30 -0.51
N ALA A 22 24.28 8.04 0.21
CA ALA A 22 23.62 6.75 0.15
C ALA A 22 23.48 6.43 -1.34
N SER A 23 24.04 5.30 -1.78
CA SER A 23 24.03 4.93 -3.19
C SER A 23 22.60 5.11 -3.69
N ALA A 24 22.43 6.04 -4.64
CA ALA A 24 21.10 6.41 -5.09
C ALA A 24 20.44 5.14 -5.63
N GLN A 25 19.31 4.77 -5.05
CA GLN A 25 18.52 3.63 -5.49
C GLN A 25 18.28 3.74 -7.00
N THR A 26 18.69 2.70 -7.72
CA THR A 26 18.65 2.73 -9.18
C THR A 26 17.30 2.23 -9.69
N ILE A 27 16.84 2.83 -10.79
CA ILE A 27 15.72 2.32 -11.58
C ILE A 27 16.28 1.83 -12.91
N THR A 28 16.02 0.58 -13.24
CA THR A 28 16.36 -0.01 -14.55
C THR A 28 15.08 -0.37 -15.29
N PHE A 29 15.03 -0.13 -16.60
CA PHE A 29 13.87 -0.44 -17.43
C PHE A 29 14.17 -1.58 -18.39
N TYR A 30 13.26 -2.55 -18.44
CA TYR A 30 13.26 -3.66 -19.37
C TYR A 30 12.02 -3.52 -20.25
N TYR A 31 12.21 -3.32 -21.55
CA TYR A 31 11.10 -3.40 -22.51
C TYR A 31 10.94 -4.85 -22.96
N VAL A 32 9.76 -5.41 -22.71
CA VAL A 32 9.43 -6.81 -22.98
C VAL A 32 8.41 -6.87 -24.11
N ALA A 33 8.72 -7.58 -25.19
CA ALA A 33 7.85 -7.66 -26.37
C ALA A 33 8.10 -8.97 -27.14
N PRO A 34 7.28 -9.31 -28.16
CA PRO A 34 7.56 -10.45 -29.02
C PRO A 34 8.99 -10.38 -29.59
N THR A 35 9.69 -11.51 -29.62
CA THR A 35 11.11 -11.55 -30.00
C THR A 35 11.37 -10.93 -31.37
N ALA A 36 10.49 -11.19 -32.33
CA ALA A 36 10.57 -10.60 -33.66
C ALA A 36 10.52 -9.05 -33.63
N SER A 37 9.68 -8.47 -32.76
CA SER A 37 9.56 -7.02 -32.60
C SER A 37 10.81 -6.41 -31.95
N ILE A 38 11.40 -7.07 -30.96
CA ILE A 38 12.66 -6.64 -30.35
C ILE A 38 13.79 -6.67 -31.37
N THR A 39 13.96 -7.78 -32.11
CA THR A 39 15.00 -7.89 -33.14
C THR A 39 14.81 -6.88 -34.26
N ALA A 40 13.58 -6.65 -34.71
CA ALA A 40 13.30 -5.66 -35.77
C ALA A 40 13.63 -4.22 -35.33
N ALA A 41 13.37 -3.86 -34.08
CA ALA A 41 13.58 -2.51 -33.58
C ALA A 41 15.02 -2.24 -33.10
N PHE A 42 15.63 -3.21 -32.41
CA PHE A 42 16.89 -3.05 -31.70
C PHE A 42 18.05 -3.87 -32.29
N GLY A 43 17.81 -4.66 -33.34
CA GLY A 43 18.78 -5.57 -33.94
C GLY A 43 19.00 -6.88 -33.17
N SER A 44 18.91 -6.83 -31.83
CA SER A 44 19.00 -8.01 -30.96
C SER A 44 18.31 -7.79 -29.61
N ALA A 45 17.86 -8.88 -29.00
CA ALA A 45 17.43 -8.92 -27.61
C ALA A 45 18.63 -9.03 -26.65
N ASP A 46 18.47 -8.56 -25.42
CA ASP A 46 19.47 -8.76 -24.37
C ASP A 46 19.24 -10.08 -23.61
N GLY A 47 18.03 -10.63 -23.67
CA GLY A 47 17.71 -11.95 -23.13
C GLY A 47 16.25 -12.36 -23.35
N SER A 48 15.95 -13.62 -23.04
CA SER A 48 14.59 -14.19 -23.05
C SER A 48 14.31 -15.07 -21.82
N GLY A 49 15.26 -15.19 -20.90
CA GLY A 49 15.10 -15.99 -19.68
C GLY A 49 13.94 -15.44 -18.84
N GLN A 50 13.09 -16.35 -18.35
CA GLN A 50 11.91 -16.03 -17.52
C GLN A 50 10.90 -15.07 -18.18
N MET A 51 10.93 -14.91 -19.50
CA MET A 51 9.90 -14.19 -20.27
C MET A 51 8.82 -15.16 -20.76
N PRO A 52 7.61 -14.66 -21.11
CA PRO A 52 6.60 -15.48 -21.76
C PRO A 52 7.12 -16.12 -23.05
N ALA A 53 6.60 -17.29 -23.40
CA ALA A 53 7.01 -17.99 -24.62
C ALA A 53 6.86 -17.08 -25.85
N GLY A 54 7.92 -16.96 -26.65
CA GLY A 54 7.96 -16.09 -27.84
C GLY A 54 8.28 -14.62 -27.55
N TYR A 55 8.49 -14.24 -26.28
CA TYR A 55 8.89 -12.90 -25.87
C TYR A 55 10.38 -12.85 -25.51
N SER A 56 10.95 -11.66 -25.63
CA SER A 56 12.29 -11.33 -25.17
C SER A 56 12.31 -9.89 -24.64
N PHE A 57 13.44 -9.48 -24.07
CA PHE A 57 13.58 -8.14 -23.51
C PHE A 57 14.77 -7.38 -24.07
N LYS A 58 14.66 -6.05 -23.99
CA LYS A 58 15.76 -5.10 -24.17
C LYS A 58 15.88 -4.22 -22.93
N ILE A 59 17.10 -4.06 -22.41
CA ILE A 59 17.40 -3.11 -21.35
C ILE A 59 17.42 -1.71 -21.98
N ILE A 60 16.59 -0.81 -21.43
CA ILE A 60 16.50 0.56 -21.92
C ILE A 60 17.56 1.41 -21.23
N THR A 61 18.43 2.00 -22.04
CA THR A 61 19.53 2.87 -21.65
C THR A 61 19.40 4.20 -22.39
N ALA A 62 20.21 5.20 -22.02
CA ALA A 62 20.26 6.46 -22.74
C ALA A 62 20.55 6.28 -24.25
N ALA A 63 21.32 5.25 -24.63
CA ALA A 63 21.72 5.00 -26.02
C ALA A 63 20.58 4.49 -26.91
N ASN A 64 19.57 3.82 -26.35
CA ASN A 64 18.47 3.21 -27.12
C ASN A 64 17.08 3.74 -26.74
N ALA A 65 16.99 4.72 -25.82
CA ALA A 65 15.74 5.30 -25.37
C ALA A 65 14.89 5.87 -26.51
N ALA A 66 15.52 6.53 -27.50
CA ALA A 66 14.79 7.06 -28.66
C ALA A 66 14.13 5.96 -29.50
N THR A 67 14.80 4.83 -29.70
CA THR A 67 14.24 3.66 -30.39
C THR A 67 13.09 3.05 -29.58
N PHE A 68 13.26 2.89 -28.26
CA PHE A 68 12.17 2.45 -27.39
C PHE A 68 10.94 3.38 -27.49
N LEU A 69 11.16 4.69 -27.41
CA LEU A 69 10.10 5.71 -27.52
C LEU A 69 9.48 5.81 -28.92
N SER A 70 10.04 5.20 -29.95
CA SER A 70 9.37 5.09 -31.24
C SER A 70 8.49 3.84 -31.32
N VAL A 71 8.97 2.68 -30.80
CA VAL A 71 8.30 1.38 -31.02
C VAL A 71 7.36 0.92 -29.89
N ALA A 72 7.53 1.42 -28.67
CA ALA A 72 6.74 0.96 -27.54
C ALA A 72 5.26 1.38 -27.64
N PRO A 73 4.34 0.65 -26.99
CA PRO A 73 2.95 1.11 -26.83
C PRO A 73 2.82 2.37 -25.96
N ASN A 74 1.65 3.00 -25.99
CA ASN A 74 1.44 4.32 -25.41
C ASN A 74 1.54 4.33 -23.88
N ARG A 75 1.00 3.33 -23.18
CA ARG A 75 1.04 3.34 -21.71
C ARG A 75 2.41 2.93 -21.19
N VAL A 76 3.08 1.98 -21.84
CA VAL A 76 4.49 1.67 -21.59
C VAL A 76 5.38 2.90 -21.77
N LYS A 77 5.20 3.69 -22.84
CA LYS A 77 5.91 4.98 -23.02
C LYS A 77 5.61 5.96 -21.91
N TYR A 78 4.35 6.07 -21.51
CA TYR A 78 3.93 6.94 -20.42
C TYR A 78 4.65 6.59 -19.12
N VAL A 79 4.68 5.31 -18.73
CA VAL A 79 5.40 4.84 -17.52
C VAL A 79 6.87 5.23 -17.56
N TYR A 80 7.57 4.92 -18.65
CA TYR A 80 8.99 5.27 -18.80
C TYR A 80 9.22 6.77 -18.64
N ASN A 81 8.40 7.60 -19.31
CA ASN A 81 8.52 9.05 -19.24
C ASN A 81 8.21 9.61 -17.85
N GLN A 82 7.19 9.08 -17.16
CA GLN A 82 6.81 9.51 -15.81
C GLN A 82 7.77 9.02 -14.71
N LEU A 83 8.66 8.07 -15.00
CA LEU A 83 9.69 7.64 -14.05
C LEU A 83 11.06 8.28 -14.30
N GLN A 84 11.15 9.19 -15.28
CA GLN A 84 12.34 10.01 -15.47
C GLN A 84 12.48 11.04 -14.33
N PRO A 85 13.74 11.42 -13.97
CA PRO A 85 13.99 12.47 -12.97
C PRO A 85 13.25 13.78 -13.28
N GLY A 86 12.75 14.45 -12.24
CA GLY A 86 12.07 15.74 -12.34
C GLY A 86 10.56 15.68 -12.58
N THR A 87 9.99 14.49 -12.76
CA THR A 87 8.53 14.30 -12.84
C THR A 87 7.90 14.15 -11.45
N ALA A 88 6.59 14.39 -11.36
CA ALA A 88 5.84 14.25 -10.11
C ALA A 88 5.80 12.79 -9.63
N LEU A 89 5.58 11.84 -10.55
CA LEU A 89 5.60 10.42 -10.22
C LEU A 89 6.97 9.98 -9.71
N ARG A 90 8.07 10.33 -10.41
CA ARG A 90 9.41 9.97 -9.96
C ARG A 90 9.71 10.53 -8.56
N THR A 91 9.28 11.76 -8.29
CA THR A 91 9.45 12.38 -6.96
C THR A 91 8.75 11.57 -5.87
N GLN A 92 7.54 11.08 -6.11
CA GLN A 92 6.83 10.24 -5.13
C GLN A 92 7.45 8.86 -4.99
N VAL A 93 7.89 8.25 -6.09
CA VAL A 93 8.65 6.98 -6.06
C VAL A 93 9.92 7.13 -5.22
N ASP A 94 10.68 8.21 -5.39
CA ASP A 94 11.89 8.48 -4.61
C ASP A 94 11.61 8.68 -3.11
N ARG A 95 10.37 9.04 -2.74
CA ARG A 95 9.94 9.07 -1.33
C ARG A 95 9.58 7.68 -0.82
N VAL A 96 8.87 6.88 -1.61
CA VAL A 96 8.56 5.46 -1.29
C VAL A 96 9.83 4.65 -1.08
N PHE A 97 10.86 4.93 -1.87
CA PHE A 97 12.21 4.37 -1.75
C PHE A 97 12.87 4.57 -0.37
N ASN A 98 12.47 5.59 0.38
CA ASN A 98 12.96 5.78 1.74
C ASN A 98 12.38 4.76 2.74
N ASN A 99 11.31 4.04 2.39
CA ASN A 99 10.77 2.97 3.23
C ASN A 99 11.83 1.88 3.47
N SER A 100 12.60 1.50 2.45
CA SER A 100 13.70 0.54 2.64
C SER A 100 15.01 1.19 3.11
N GLY A 101 15.03 2.51 3.35
CA GLY A 101 16.28 3.25 3.53
C GLY A 101 17.13 3.27 2.25
N ARG A 102 16.50 3.16 1.07
CA ARG A 102 17.15 3.10 -0.25
C ARG A 102 18.03 1.87 -0.50
N LEU A 103 17.62 0.74 0.07
CA LEU A 103 18.36 -0.53 -0.01
C LEU A 103 17.93 -1.43 -1.17
N VAL A 104 16.85 -1.09 -1.91
CA VAL A 104 16.26 -1.96 -2.93
C VAL A 104 16.43 -1.38 -4.34
N ASP A 105 17.34 -1.86 -5.18
CA ASP A 105 17.34 -1.42 -6.59
C ASP A 105 16.08 -1.94 -7.32
N VAL A 106 15.39 -1.10 -8.10
CA VAL A 106 14.10 -1.45 -8.71
C VAL A 106 14.21 -1.60 -10.23
N GLN A 107 13.68 -2.71 -10.74
CA GLN A 107 13.63 -3.02 -12.16
C GLN A 107 12.19 -3.01 -12.63
N TYR A 108 11.89 -2.22 -13.66
CA TYR A 108 10.57 -2.15 -14.28
C TYR A 108 10.55 -2.96 -15.56
N TYR A 109 9.74 -4.01 -15.59
CA TYR A 109 9.45 -4.80 -16.78
C TYR A 109 8.17 -4.27 -17.43
N LEU A 110 8.35 -3.53 -18.52
CA LEU A 110 7.28 -2.90 -19.27
C LEU A 110 6.92 -3.77 -20.49
N ALA A 111 5.84 -4.53 -20.37
CA ALA A 111 5.44 -5.55 -21.34
C ALA A 111 4.46 -5.01 -22.39
N ASN A 112 4.80 -5.20 -23.66
CA ASN A 112 3.88 -5.06 -24.79
C ASN A 112 3.08 -6.36 -24.96
N ASP A 113 2.02 -6.49 -24.17
CA ASP A 113 1.08 -7.62 -24.17
C ASP A 113 -0.24 -7.28 -24.89
N ILE A 114 -0.26 -6.24 -25.73
CA ILE A 114 -1.48 -5.77 -26.39
C ILE A 114 -2.12 -6.84 -27.29
N THR A 115 -1.33 -7.79 -27.79
CA THR A 115 -1.80 -8.95 -28.57
C THR A 115 -2.07 -10.20 -27.73
N GLY A 116 -1.80 -10.13 -26.42
CA GLY A 116 -1.81 -11.24 -25.49
C GLY A 116 -0.46 -11.96 -25.38
N VAL A 117 -0.25 -12.61 -24.24
CA VAL A 117 0.90 -13.48 -23.96
C VAL A 117 0.46 -14.94 -23.89
N ALA A 118 1.41 -15.89 -24.01
CA ALA A 118 1.10 -17.30 -23.83
C ALA A 118 0.63 -17.60 -22.39
N PRO A 119 -0.41 -18.44 -22.20
CA PRO A 119 -0.84 -18.88 -20.88
C PRO A 119 0.22 -19.79 -20.22
N GLY A 120 0.28 -19.78 -18.88
CA GLY A 120 1.18 -20.61 -18.08
C GLY A 120 2.04 -19.83 -17.08
N GLU A 121 2.49 -20.50 -16.02
CA GLU A 121 3.11 -19.93 -14.80
C GLU A 121 4.64 -20.10 -14.74
N THR A 122 5.31 -20.51 -15.83
CA THR A 122 6.75 -20.83 -15.79
C THR A 122 7.67 -19.63 -15.98
N ASP A 123 7.11 -18.44 -16.17
CA ASP A 123 7.86 -17.19 -16.35
C ASP A 123 7.66 -16.25 -15.15
N MET A 124 8.30 -15.08 -15.18
CA MET A 124 8.28 -14.18 -14.02
C MET A 124 6.97 -13.42 -13.83
N PHE A 125 6.08 -13.38 -14.81
CA PHE A 125 4.92 -12.51 -14.81
C PHE A 125 3.70 -13.15 -14.15
N SER A 126 3.02 -12.39 -13.28
CA SER A 126 1.63 -12.68 -12.94
C SER A 126 0.74 -12.40 -14.14
N LYS A 127 -0.16 -13.33 -14.46
CA LYS A 127 -1.03 -13.24 -15.64
C LYS A 127 -2.49 -13.38 -15.27
N LYS A 128 -3.35 -12.70 -16.02
CA LYS A 128 -4.81 -12.83 -15.92
C LYS A 128 -5.39 -12.98 -17.32
N ILE A 129 -6.62 -13.52 -17.39
CA ILE A 129 -7.35 -13.67 -18.64
C ILE A 129 -8.56 -12.74 -18.60
N ARG A 130 -8.71 -11.90 -19.62
CA ARG A 130 -9.90 -11.07 -19.84
C ARG A 130 -10.21 -11.00 -21.33
N ASP A 131 -11.49 -11.10 -21.69
CA ASP A 131 -11.95 -11.10 -23.08
C ASP A 131 -11.24 -12.12 -23.99
N GLY A 132 -10.92 -13.30 -23.44
CA GLY A 132 -10.23 -14.39 -24.15
C GLY A 132 -8.73 -14.13 -24.39
N ARG A 133 -8.17 -13.06 -23.81
CA ARG A 133 -6.75 -12.71 -23.91
C ARG A 133 -6.06 -12.87 -22.56
N THR A 134 -4.94 -13.57 -22.55
CA THR A 134 -4.02 -13.58 -21.40
C THR A 134 -3.14 -12.33 -21.47
N TYR A 135 -3.06 -11.58 -20.38
CA TYR A 135 -2.27 -10.35 -20.27
C TYR A 135 -1.47 -10.34 -18.97
N VAL A 136 -0.45 -9.47 -18.90
CA VAL A 136 0.38 -9.28 -17.72
C VAL A 136 -0.38 -8.44 -16.69
N TRP A 137 -0.64 -9.05 -15.54
CA TRP A 137 -1.21 -8.36 -14.38
C TRP A 137 -0.12 -7.57 -13.66
N PRO A 138 -0.39 -6.34 -13.18
CA PRO A 138 0.55 -5.61 -12.34
C PRO A 138 0.93 -6.43 -11.13
N ALA A 139 2.23 -6.58 -10.91
CA ALA A 139 2.73 -7.27 -9.74
C ALA A 139 4.13 -6.79 -9.41
N ALA A 140 4.47 -6.94 -8.14
CA ALA A 140 5.80 -6.69 -7.63
C ALA A 140 6.33 -7.88 -6.84
N ASN A 141 7.64 -8.10 -6.96
CA ASN A 141 8.36 -9.19 -6.31
C ASN A 141 9.79 -8.71 -6.01
N GLY A 142 10.60 -9.49 -5.30
CA GLY A 142 11.98 -9.13 -5.01
C GLY A 142 12.86 -10.29 -4.57
N THR A 143 14.16 -10.04 -4.52
CA THR A 143 15.18 -10.98 -4.04
C THR A 143 16.36 -10.25 -3.40
N VAL A 144 17.12 -10.97 -2.58
CA VAL A 144 18.43 -10.49 -2.12
C VAL A 144 19.33 -10.26 -3.33
N SER A 145 20.04 -9.12 -3.36
CA SER A 145 21.00 -8.79 -4.42
C SER A 145 22.33 -9.48 -4.18
N ASP A 146 23.13 -9.63 -5.25
CA ASP A 146 24.54 -10.05 -5.16
C ASP A 146 25.40 -9.03 -4.38
N THR A 147 24.94 -7.78 -4.26
CA THR A 147 25.61 -6.76 -3.43
C THR A 147 25.20 -6.92 -1.96
N PRO A 148 26.16 -7.15 -1.03
CA PRO A 148 25.83 -7.34 0.39
C PRO A 148 25.00 -6.21 0.97
N GLY A 149 23.90 -6.59 1.64
CA GLY A 149 22.99 -5.64 2.29
C GLY A 149 22.06 -4.88 1.34
N ARG A 150 22.07 -5.20 0.04
CA ARG A 150 21.12 -4.66 -0.95
C ARG A 150 20.14 -5.74 -1.41
N TYR A 151 19.07 -5.25 -2.01
CA TYR A 151 17.96 -6.03 -2.52
C TYR A 151 17.66 -5.60 -3.95
N THR A 152 17.01 -6.47 -4.71
CA THR A 152 16.48 -6.15 -6.04
C THR A 152 14.98 -6.38 -6.03
N GLY A 153 14.22 -5.36 -6.39
CA GLY A 153 12.78 -5.41 -6.58
C GLY A 153 12.43 -5.37 -8.05
N TRP A 154 11.37 -6.07 -8.42
CA TRP A 154 10.83 -6.10 -9.77
C TRP A 154 9.41 -5.57 -9.75
N VAL A 155 9.08 -4.68 -10.68
CA VAL A 155 7.72 -4.20 -10.96
C VAL A 155 7.39 -4.60 -12.38
N MET A 156 6.31 -5.34 -12.56
CA MET A 156 5.88 -5.88 -13.85
C MET A 156 4.59 -5.22 -14.27
N LEU A 157 4.54 -4.67 -15.48
CA LEU A 157 3.40 -3.90 -15.97
C LEU A 157 3.11 -4.26 -17.43
N GLY A 158 1.86 -4.63 -17.72
CA GLY A 158 1.37 -4.90 -19.08
C GLY A 158 0.62 -3.71 -19.69
N GLU A 159 0.88 -3.41 -20.97
CA GLU A 159 0.16 -2.39 -21.74
C GLU A 159 -1.36 -2.59 -21.68
N PHE A 160 -1.84 -3.82 -21.83
CA PHE A 160 -3.27 -4.13 -21.87
C PHE A 160 -3.99 -3.70 -20.59
N PHE A 161 -3.43 -4.07 -19.43
CA PHE A 161 -3.99 -3.66 -18.14
C PHE A 161 -3.94 -2.14 -17.96
N LEU A 162 -2.81 -1.52 -18.28
CA LEU A 162 -2.66 -0.08 -18.12
C LEU A 162 -3.67 0.69 -19.00
N GLU A 163 -3.87 0.28 -20.25
CA GLU A 163 -4.85 0.89 -21.16
C GLU A 163 -6.30 0.67 -20.67
N GLU A 164 -6.59 -0.48 -20.07
CA GLU A 164 -7.89 -0.73 -19.47
C GLU A 164 -8.11 0.11 -18.20
N GLY A 165 -7.09 0.23 -17.35
CA GLY A 165 -7.12 1.05 -16.15
C GLY A 165 -7.50 2.50 -16.47
N VAL A 166 -6.89 3.08 -17.49
CA VAL A 166 -7.22 4.45 -17.97
C VAL A 166 -8.69 4.60 -18.37
N ARG A 167 -9.32 3.54 -18.87
CA ARG A 167 -10.71 3.57 -19.34
C ARG A 167 -11.72 3.29 -18.22
N LYS A 168 -11.36 2.49 -17.22
CA LYS A 168 -12.30 1.95 -16.23
C LYS A 168 -12.11 2.48 -14.82
N ARG A 169 -10.92 2.95 -14.45
CA ARG A 169 -10.60 3.43 -13.10
C ARG A 169 -10.71 4.94 -13.01
N ASP A 170 -11.06 5.41 -11.83
CA ASP A 170 -11.10 6.83 -11.53
C ASP A 170 -9.72 7.48 -11.72
N GLY A 171 -9.71 8.73 -12.21
CA GLY A 171 -8.49 9.48 -12.49
C GLY A 171 -7.88 9.24 -13.88
N GLY A 172 -8.43 8.31 -14.67
CA GLY A 172 -8.01 8.09 -16.06
C GLY A 172 -6.52 7.77 -16.16
N ILE A 173 -5.74 8.62 -16.84
CA ILE A 173 -4.29 8.40 -16.97
C ILE A 173 -3.56 8.31 -15.61
N LEU A 174 -4.07 8.98 -14.57
CA LEU A 174 -3.46 8.99 -13.25
C LEU A 174 -3.61 7.65 -12.51
N SER A 175 -4.54 6.77 -12.94
CA SER A 175 -4.61 5.41 -12.40
C SER A 175 -3.35 4.59 -12.69
N ILE A 176 -2.59 4.95 -13.73
CA ILE A 176 -1.28 4.33 -14.01
C ILE A 176 -0.26 4.72 -12.94
N ASN A 177 -0.24 5.99 -12.53
CA ASN A 177 0.65 6.47 -11.46
C ASN A 177 0.33 5.78 -10.14
N GLU A 178 -0.96 5.55 -9.87
CA GLU A 178 -1.44 4.81 -8.72
C GLU A 178 -0.87 3.39 -8.68
N VAL A 179 -1.02 2.64 -9.78
CA VAL A 179 -0.48 1.27 -9.91
C VAL A 179 1.04 1.26 -9.76
N ILE A 180 1.75 2.21 -10.36
CA ILE A 180 3.22 2.29 -10.25
C ILE A 180 3.64 2.50 -8.79
N LEU A 181 3.01 3.43 -8.07
CA LEU A 181 3.34 3.68 -6.66
C LEU A 181 2.97 2.49 -5.77
N HIS A 182 1.82 1.86 -6.03
CA HIS A 182 1.36 0.66 -5.34
C HIS A 182 2.39 -0.48 -5.50
N GLU A 183 2.71 -0.87 -6.73
CA GLU A 183 3.67 -1.96 -6.99
C GLU A 183 5.09 -1.61 -6.55
N THR A 184 5.50 -0.36 -6.70
CA THR A 184 6.80 0.08 -6.19
C THR A 184 6.88 -0.07 -4.67
N SER A 185 5.81 0.25 -3.95
CA SER A 185 5.80 0.12 -2.50
C SER A 185 6.02 -1.33 -2.06
N HIS A 186 5.44 -2.30 -2.78
CA HIS A 186 5.61 -3.74 -2.51
C HIS A 186 7.07 -4.19 -2.58
N THR A 187 7.87 -3.57 -3.46
CA THR A 187 9.31 -3.83 -3.53
C THR A 187 10.10 -3.29 -2.34
N GLN A 188 9.53 -2.46 -1.46
CA GLN A 188 10.29 -1.86 -0.36
C GLN A 188 10.22 -2.67 0.95
N TRP A 189 9.43 -3.75 0.99
CA TRP A 189 9.17 -4.58 2.17
C TRP A 189 9.90 -5.92 2.10
N VAL A 190 11.14 -5.98 2.58
CA VAL A 190 11.96 -7.20 2.49
C VAL A 190 11.48 -8.29 3.44
N GLY A 191 11.64 -9.56 3.04
CA GLY A 191 11.24 -10.70 3.86
C GLY A 191 9.72 -10.96 3.90
N HIS A 192 8.91 -10.30 3.07
CA HIS A 192 7.50 -10.66 2.88
C HIS A 192 7.37 -12.07 2.28
N TRP A 193 6.64 -12.97 2.94
CA TRP A 193 6.58 -14.39 2.57
C TRP A 193 6.11 -14.66 1.13
N THR A 194 5.25 -13.82 0.56
CA THR A 194 4.71 -14.05 -0.80
C THR A 194 5.51 -13.38 -1.91
N LYS A 195 6.42 -12.43 -1.58
CA LYS A 195 7.05 -11.53 -2.56
C LYS A 195 8.59 -11.50 -2.49
N TRP A 196 9.23 -12.31 -1.64
CA TRP A 196 10.70 -12.34 -1.48
C TRP A 196 11.29 -13.76 -1.46
N GLY A 197 10.56 -14.72 -2.02
CA GLY A 197 10.82 -16.15 -1.85
C GLY A 197 10.37 -16.60 -0.46
N ALA A 198 9.35 -17.45 -0.41
CA ALA A 198 8.95 -18.10 0.83
C ALA A 198 10.13 -18.94 1.35
N ILE A 199 10.65 -18.60 2.54
CA ILE A 199 11.68 -19.42 3.19
C ILE A 199 11.11 -20.80 3.57
N ASP A 200 9.78 -20.94 3.72
CA ASP A 200 9.13 -22.16 4.22
C ASP A 200 7.91 -22.64 3.40
N GLY A 201 7.78 -22.28 2.11
CA GLY A 201 6.78 -22.91 1.22
C GLY A 201 5.28 -22.66 1.54
N HIS A 202 4.96 -21.80 2.51
CA HIS A 202 3.58 -21.44 2.84
C HIS A 202 3.22 -20.09 2.23
N ALA A 203 2.50 -20.11 1.11
CA ALA A 203 1.85 -18.93 0.56
C ALA A 203 0.68 -18.54 1.48
N ILE A 204 0.67 -17.30 1.98
CA ILE A 204 -0.59 -16.72 2.45
C ILE A 204 -1.37 -16.42 1.18
N THR A 205 -2.32 -17.31 0.93
CA THR A 205 -3.12 -17.33 -0.29
C THR A 205 -3.94 -16.04 -0.34
N TYR A 206 -3.57 -15.15 -1.26
CA TYR A 206 -4.59 -14.51 -2.12
C TYR A 206 -5.62 -15.59 -2.47
N GLY A 207 -6.91 -15.27 -2.45
CA GLY A 207 -7.98 -16.24 -2.62
C GLY A 207 -7.73 -17.20 -3.79
N ALA A 208 -8.45 -18.30 -3.86
CA ALA A 208 -8.11 -19.45 -4.71
C ALA A 208 -8.00 -19.17 -6.23
N ASP A 209 -8.33 -17.97 -6.70
CA ASP A 209 -8.11 -17.46 -8.06
C ASP A 209 -6.80 -16.65 -8.23
N GLY A 210 -5.95 -16.61 -7.20
CA GLY A 210 -4.72 -15.82 -7.15
C GLY A 210 -4.98 -14.32 -7.22
N SER A 211 -6.12 -13.85 -6.70
CA SER A 211 -6.51 -12.44 -6.62
C SER A 211 -7.07 -12.14 -5.23
N HIS A 212 -7.25 -10.86 -4.91
CA HIS A 212 -8.08 -10.42 -3.81
C HIS A 212 -8.78 -9.10 -4.14
N SER A 213 -9.74 -8.72 -3.30
CA SER A 213 -10.41 -7.42 -3.35
C SER A 213 -10.04 -6.57 -2.14
N ALA A 214 -10.08 -5.24 -2.26
CA ALA A 214 -9.76 -4.34 -1.15
C ALA A 214 -10.66 -4.54 0.09
N VAL A 215 -11.88 -5.03 -0.12
CA VAL A 215 -12.88 -5.34 0.93
C VAL A 215 -12.86 -6.81 1.37
N GLU A 216 -11.97 -7.63 0.82
CA GLU A 216 -11.75 -8.99 1.29
C GLU A 216 -11.06 -8.97 2.66
N LEU A 217 -11.58 -9.76 3.60
CA LEU A 217 -10.89 -10.03 4.86
C LEU A 217 -9.82 -11.10 4.57
N LEU A 218 -8.60 -10.65 4.38
CA LEU A 218 -7.46 -11.48 4.04
C LEU A 218 -7.10 -12.43 5.19
N GLY A 219 -6.39 -13.52 4.88
CA GLY A 219 -5.96 -14.47 5.91
C GLY A 219 -4.93 -13.91 6.91
N ASP A 220 -4.40 -12.70 6.68
CA ASP A 220 -3.36 -12.06 7.49
C ASP A 220 -3.47 -10.52 7.44
N GLN A 221 -3.26 -9.87 8.59
CA GLN A 221 -3.21 -8.41 8.70
C GLN A 221 -1.98 -7.82 8.02
N GLU A 222 -0.85 -8.56 7.96
CA GLU A 222 0.36 -8.10 7.28
C GLU A 222 0.08 -7.85 5.78
N ALA A 223 -0.67 -8.75 5.15
CA ALA A 223 -1.05 -8.57 3.74
C ALA A 223 -1.93 -7.32 3.57
N ALA A 224 -2.95 -7.16 4.42
CA ALA A 224 -3.88 -6.03 4.35
C ALA A 224 -3.19 -4.67 4.52
N ILE A 225 -2.23 -4.55 5.45
CA ILE A 225 -1.51 -3.29 5.62
C ILE A 225 -0.57 -2.99 4.44
N ASN A 226 0.05 -4.01 3.86
CA ASN A 226 0.98 -3.84 2.74
C ASN A 226 0.23 -3.36 1.50
N GLU A 227 -0.88 -4.02 1.16
CA GLU A 227 -1.76 -3.58 0.07
C GLU A 227 -2.37 -2.21 0.39
N GLY A 228 -2.75 -1.98 1.65
CA GLY A 228 -3.33 -0.71 2.10
C GLY A 228 -2.39 0.48 1.93
N LEU A 229 -1.10 0.31 2.28
CA LEU A 229 -0.05 1.30 2.04
C LEU A 229 0.20 1.52 0.55
N GLY A 230 0.17 0.46 -0.25
CA GLY A 230 0.28 0.55 -1.71
C GLY A 230 -0.77 1.48 -2.32
N ASN A 231 -2.04 1.27 -1.97
CA ASN A 231 -3.12 2.16 -2.43
C ASN A 231 -2.97 3.58 -1.92
N PHE A 232 -2.62 3.77 -0.64
CA PHE A 232 -2.37 5.10 -0.08
C PHE A 232 -1.32 5.87 -0.91
N TYR A 233 -0.17 5.25 -1.21
CA TYR A 233 0.85 5.88 -2.03
C TYR A 233 0.29 6.24 -3.40
N GLY A 234 -0.47 5.34 -4.03
CA GLY A 234 -1.11 5.60 -5.30
C GLY A 234 -2.07 6.80 -5.28
N PHE A 235 -2.88 6.94 -4.22
CA PHE A 235 -3.83 8.04 -4.06
C PHE A 235 -3.16 9.42 -3.93
N THR A 236 -1.86 9.48 -3.58
CA THR A 236 -1.15 10.76 -3.49
C THR A 236 -1.03 11.48 -4.84
N LEU A 237 -1.14 10.75 -5.96
CA LEU A 237 -1.17 11.31 -7.32
C LEU A 237 -2.51 11.08 -8.05
N ASN A 238 -3.44 10.38 -7.43
CA ASN A 238 -4.79 10.13 -7.97
C ASN A 238 -5.86 10.46 -6.92
N SER A 239 -6.08 11.75 -6.65
CA SER A 239 -6.99 12.17 -5.58
C SER A 239 -8.46 11.81 -5.84
N VAL A 240 -8.86 11.55 -7.08
CA VAL A 240 -10.23 11.15 -7.43
C VAL A 240 -10.56 9.76 -6.87
N ALA A 241 -9.57 8.86 -6.79
CA ALA A 241 -9.76 7.53 -6.21
C ALA A 241 -10.05 7.56 -4.69
N ILE A 242 -9.76 8.68 -4.02
CA ILE A 242 -10.07 8.86 -2.59
C ILE A 242 -11.58 8.93 -2.36
N ASP A 243 -12.33 9.51 -3.30
CA ASP A 243 -13.80 9.59 -3.19
C ASP A 243 -14.43 8.19 -3.27
N SER A 244 -13.88 7.34 -4.15
CA SER A 244 -14.29 5.94 -4.27
C SER A 244 -13.97 5.13 -3.02
N MET A 245 -12.81 5.36 -2.39
CA MET A 245 -12.50 4.79 -1.08
C MET A 245 -13.49 5.26 -0.01
N TYR A 246 -13.84 6.55 0.07
CA TYR A 246 -14.85 7.03 1.03
C TYR A 246 -16.21 6.39 0.80
N HIS A 247 -16.59 6.15 -0.46
CA HIS A 247 -17.83 5.45 -0.80
C HIS A 247 -17.89 4.01 -0.24
N GLU A 248 -16.75 3.36 -0.01
CA GLU A 248 -16.71 2.03 0.65
C GLU A 248 -17.18 2.07 2.10
N PHE A 249 -16.95 3.19 2.81
CA PHE A 249 -17.33 3.37 4.21
C PHE A 249 -18.68 4.06 4.39
N THR A 250 -19.32 4.53 3.32
CA THR A 250 -20.66 5.15 3.38
C THR A 250 -21.80 4.17 3.09
N ASP A 251 -21.53 3.08 2.35
CA ASP A 251 -22.51 2.04 2.07
C ASP A 251 -22.57 0.99 3.20
N ALA A 252 -23.74 0.88 3.83
CA ALA A 252 -24.00 -0.11 4.89
C ALA A 252 -24.30 -1.53 4.34
N GLY A 253 -24.26 -1.74 3.03
CA GLY A 253 -24.50 -3.01 2.37
C GLY A 253 -23.48 -4.12 2.68
N HIS A 254 -23.78 -5.33 2.19
CA HIS A 254 -22.92 -6.51 2.35
C HIS A 254 -21.75 -6.45 1.37
N ARG A 255 -20.62 -5.89 1.81
CA ARG A 255 -19.46 -5.62 0.95
C ARG A 255 -18.21 -6.38 1.35
N TYR A 256 -17.98 -6.53 2.65
CA TYR A 256 -16.83 -7.30 3.09
C TYR A 256 -17.10 -8.77 2.94
N PHE A 257 -16.07 -9.52 2.60
CA PHE A 257 -16.22 -10.95 2.42
C PHE A 257 -14.99 -11.71 2.84
N VAL A 258 -15.20 -13.00 3.13
CA VAL A 258 -14.16 -13.99 3.38
C VAL A 258 -14.36 -15.11 2.39
N GLU A 259 -13.29 -15.52 1.72
CA GLU A 259 -13.34 -16.69 0.85
C GLU A 259 -13.60 -17.97 1.67
N GLY A 260 -14.43 -18.88 1.19
CA GLY A 260 -14.88 -20.06 1.93
C GLY A 260 -13.77 -21.05 2.30
N ARG A 261 -12.60 -21.00 1.64
CA ARG A 261 -11.40 -21.77 2.01
C ARG A 261 -10.36 -20.96 2.79
N SER A 262 -10.60 -19.68 3.05
CA SER A 262 -9.72 -18.85 3.87
C SER A 262 -9.66 -19.38 5.31
N VAL A 263 -8.52 -19.20 5.97
CA VAL A 263 -8.37 -19.49 7.41
C VAL A 263 -9.41 -18.74 8.26
N LEU A 264 -9.83 -17.55 7.82
CA LEU A 264 -10.86 -16.77 8.50
C LEU A 264 -12.27 -17.33 8.31
N ALA A 265 -12.52 -18.21 7.34
CA ALA A 265 -13.85 -18.81 7.15
C ALA A 265 -14.27 -19.69 8.33
N GLY A 266 -13.29 -20.25 9.05
CA GLY A 266 -13.49 -21.02 10.28
C GLY A 266 -13.51 -20.19 11.57
N ASP A 267 -13.29 -18.87 11.50
CA ASP A 267 -13.19 -18.01 12.68
C ASP A 267 -14.54 -17.94 13.43
N ALA A 268 -14.52 -18.19 14.74
CA ALA A 268 -15.73 -18.25 15.55
C ALA A 268 -16.48 -16.90 15.65
N LEU A 269 -15.75 -15.78 15.64
CA LEU A 269 -16.38 -14.45 15.73
C LEU A 269 -17.11 -14.11 14.43
N LEU A 270 -16.49 -14.41 13.28
CA LEU A 270 -17.11 -14.22 11.97
C LEU A 270 -18.28 -15.20 11.75
N ASN A 271 -18.16 -16.45 12.22
CA ASN A 271 -19.24 -17.43 12.17
C ASN A 271 -20.47 -17.03 13.01
N ALA A 272 -20.27 -16.24 14.07
CA ALA A 272 -21.33 -15.78 14.95
C ALA A 272 -22.09 -14.54 14.45
N VAL A 273 -21.64 -13.90 13.35
CA VAL A 273 -22.29 -12.71 12.79
C VAL A 273 -23.66 -13.08 12.20
N PRO A 274 -24.80 -12.58 12.76
CA PRO A 274 -26.13 -13.05 12.34
C PRO A 274 -26.51 -12.68 10.90
N SER A 275 -25.97 -11.57 10.39
CA SER A 275 -26.21 -11.07 9.03
C SER A 275 -25.29 -11.68 7.98
N ARG A 276 -24.39 -12.58 8.38
CA ARG A 276 -23.53 -13.32 7.46
C ARG A 276 -24.40 -14.08 6.46
N ARG A 277 -24.06 -13.96 5.18
CA ARG A 277 -24.68 -14.75 4.11
C ARG A 277 -23.64 -15.41 3.22
N GLU A 278 -23.98 -16.60 2.75
CA GLU A 278 -23.20 -17.27 1.71
C GLU A 278 -23.53 -16.67 0.34
N ALA A 279 -22.52 -16.45 -0.48
CA ALA A 279 -22.64 -15.98 -1.85
C ALA A 279 -21.62 -16.67 -2.76
N ARG A 280 -21.81 -16.52 -4.07
CA ARG A 280 -20.88 -17.00 -5.09
C ARG A 280 -20.06 -15.81 -5.58
N LEU A 281 -18.75 -16.00 -5.73
CA LEU A 281 -17.92 -14.98 -6.35
C LEU A 281 -18.15 -15.00 -7.86
N VAL A 282 -18.38 -13.81 -8.43
CA VAL A 282 -18.48 -13.61 -9.87
C VAL A 282 -17.38 -12.66 -10.32
N ASP A 283 -16.78 -12.93 -11.48
CA ASP A 283 -15.79 -12.05 -12.09
C ASP A 283 -16.47 -10.82 -12.73
N ASP A 284 -15.66 -9.89 -13.25
CA ASP A 284 -16.14 -8.67 -13.92
C ASP A 284 -17.01 -8.94 -15.16
N SER A 285 -17.00 -10.17 -15.70
CA SER A 285 -17.84 -10.61 -16.81
C SER A 285 -19.14 -11.29 -16.35
N GLY A 286 -19.36 -11.36 -15.04
CA GLY A 286 -20.52 -12.00 -14.41
C GLY A 286 -20.43 -13.53 -14.37
N ARG A 287 -19.26 -14.12 -14.64
CA ARG A 287 -19.07 -15.57 -14.58
C ARG A 287 -18.73 -16.00 -13.17
N VAL A 288 -19.30 -17.13 -12.74
CA VAL A 288 -18.96 -17.73 -11.44
C VAL A 288 -17.50 -18.17 -11.44
N VAL A 289 -16.73 -17.63 -10.50
CA VAL A 289 -15.34 -18.04 -10.26
C VAL A 289 -15.33 -19.46 -9.70
N ARG A 290 -14.39 -20.29 -10.15
CA ARG A 290 -14.27 -21.69 -9.73
C ARG A 290 -12.89 -21.98 -9.18
N TYR A 291 -12.85 -22.86 -8.20
CA TYR A 291 -11.62 -23.47 -7.70
C TYR A 291 -10.91 -24.29 -8.77
N PRO A 292 -9.60 -24.59 -8.60
CA PRO A 292 -8.86 -25.48 -9.52
C PRO A 292 -9.50 -26.87 -9.69
N ASP A 293 -10.25 -27.34 -8.69
CA ASP A 293 -11.00 -28.60 -8.73
C ASP A 293 -12.37 -28.50 -9.45
N GLY A 294 -12.70 -27.34 -10.03
CA GLY A 294 -13.93 -27.09 -10.78
C GLY A 294 -15.15 -26.72 -9.93
N ARG A 295 -15.06 -26.77 -8.60
CA ARG A 295 -16.16 -26.33 -7.71
C ARG A 295 -16.34 -24.82 -7.75
N GLU A 296 -17.56 -24.35 -7.54
CA GLU A 296 -17.83 -22.91 -7.44
C GLU A 296 -17.14 -22.31 -6.22
N LEU A 297 -16.55 -21.12 -6.41
CA LEU A 297 -15.92 -20.37 -5.34
C LEU A 297 -17.01 -19.71 -4.49
N VAL A 298 -17.03 -20.08 -3.21
CA VAL A 298 -17.99 -19.60 -2.23
C VAL A 298 -17.34 -18.54 -1.37
N VAL A 299 -18.07 -17.46 -1.09
CA VAL A 299 -17.66 -16.40 -0.18
C VAL A 299 -18.73 -16.22 0.90
N PHE A 300 -18.30 -15.82 2.09
CA PHE A 300 -19.19 -15.35 3.15
C PHE A 300 -19.12 -13.84 3.17
N VAL A 301 -20.25 -13.17 3.00
CA VAL A 301 -20.30 -11.71 2.92
C VAL A 301 -21.00 -11.12 4.15
N PHE A 302 -20.55 -9.94 4.56
CA PHE A 302 -20.92 -9.28 5.80
C PHE A 302 -21.23 -7.79 5.54
N PRO A 303 -22.27 -7.22 6.18
CA PRO A 303 -22.43 -5.77 6.27
C PRO A 303 -21.25 -5.17 7.04
N TRP A 304 -20.78 -3.98 6.63
CA TRP A 304 -19.62 -3.31 7.26
C TRP A 304 -19.72 -3.24 8.79
N ARG A 305 -20.88 -2.82 9.32
CA ARG A 305 -21.08 -2.63 10.76
C ARG A 305 -21.11 -3.90 11.60
N ASP A 306 -21.37 -5.04 10.98
CA ASP A 306 -21.63 -6.28 11.69
C ASP A 306 -20.34 -7.11 11.86
N ILE A 307 -19.25 -6.67 11.24
CA ILE A 307 -17.95 -7.33 11.33
C ILE A 307 -17.32 -6.96 12.68
N PRO A 308 -16.76 -7.90 13.44
CA PRO A 308 -15.96 -7.58 14.61
C PRO A 308 -14.82 -6.61 14.23
N GLY A 309 -14.66 -5.50 14.97
CA GLY A 309 -13.71 -4.45 14.57
C GLY A 309 -12.26 -4.95 14.42
N THR A 310 -11.87 -5.97 15.19
CA THR A 310 -10.56 -6.62 15.07
C THR A 310 -10.34 -7.31 13.72
N ARG A 311 -11.41 -7.74 13.04
CA ARG A 311 -11.34 -8.41 11.73
C ARG A 311 -11.28 -7.42 10.58
N LEU A 312 -11.70 -6.17 10.77
CA LEU A 312 -11.48 -5.12 9.76
C LEU A 312 -10.00 -4.77 9.57
N LEU A 313 -9.13 -5.09 10.53
CA LEU A 313 -7.68 -4.94 10.35
C LEU A 313 -7.12 -5.87 9.26
N PHE A 314 -7.88 -6.88 8.85
CA PHE A 314 -7.54 -7.82 7.77
C PHE A 314 -8.06 -7.35 6.41
N ALA A 315 -8.71 -6.19 6.33
CA ALA A 315 -9.11 -5.57 5.07
C ALA A 315 -8.07 -4.53 4.61
N GLU A 316 -7.69 -4.60 3.34
CA GLU A 316 -6.85 -3.60 2.70
C GLU A 316 -7.48 -2.20 2.77
N SER A 317 -8.81 -2.10 2.53
CA SER A 317 -9.55 -0.83 2.55
C SER A 317 -9.42 -0.09 3.87
N SER A 318 -9.45 -0.79 5.01
CA SER A 318 -9.28 -0.17 6.34
C SER A 318 -7.89 0.46 6.50
N SER A 319 -6.84 -0.21 6.01
CA SER A 319 -5.48 0.31 6.03
C SER A 319 -5.32 1.49 5.06
N THR A 320 -5.83 1.36 3.83
CA THR A 320 -5.83 2.46 2.83
C THR A 320 -6.52 3.71 3.39
N ALA A 321 -7.69 3.54 3.98
CA ALA A 321 -8.48 4.60 4.57
C ALA A 321 -7.75 5.28 5.72
N PHE A 322 -7.19 4.50 6.64
CA PHE A 322 -6.42 5.01 7.77
C PHE A 322 -5.27 5.93 7.33
N TYR A 323 -4.40 5.47 6.43
CA TYR A 323 -3.25 6.25 5.98
C TYR A 323 -3.66 7.47 5.16
N THR A 324 -4.66 7.32 4.29
CA THR A 324 -5.15 8.42 3.45
C THR A 324 -5.78 9.52 4.30
N MET A 325 -6.62 9.17 5.29
CA MET A 325 -7.20 10.15 6.20
C MET A 325 -6.14 10.81 7.08
N TYR A 326 -5.19 10.05 7.60
CA TYR A 326 -4.07 10.62 8.35
C TYR A 326 -3.32 11.65 7.50
N TRP A 327 -2.96 11.29 6.27
CA TRP A 327 -2.24 12.15 5.33
C TRP A 327 -3.01 13.43 4.98
N GLN A 328 -4.33 13.34 4.79
CA GLN A 328 -5.17 14.48 4.44
C GLN A 328 -5.48 15.41 5.61
N HIS A 329 -5.51 14.89 6.85
CA HIS A 329 -6.15 15.59 7.98
C HIS A 329 -5.28 15.84 9.21
N ALA A 330 -4.16 15.13 9.39
CA ALA A 330 -3.31 15.32 10.58
C ALA A 330 -2.62 16.70 10.61
N TYR A 331 -2.28 17.22 9.43
CA TYR A 331 -1.60 18.51 9.23
C TYR A 331 -2.09 19.18 7.95
N ALA A 332 -2.07 20.52 7.89
CA ALA A 332 -2.29 21.23 6.63
C ALA A 332 -1.16 20.95 5.62
N ASN A 333 0.08 20.82 6.11
CA ASN A 333 1.20 20.38 5.29
C ASN A 333 1.19 18.86 5.14
N ARG A 334 0.68 18.39 4.00
CA ARG A 334 0.60 16.97 3.65
C ARG A 334 1.96 16.27 3.55
N ASP A 335 3.05 17.01 3.31
CA ASP A 335 4.38 16.41 3.27
C ASP A 335 4.90 16.02 4.65
N THR A 336 4.51 16.73 5.71
CA THR A 336 4.78 16.34 7.09
C THR A 336 4.12 14.99 7.40
N ALA A 337 2.83 14.86 7.10
CA ALA A 337 2.08 13.63 7.33
C ALA A 337 2.64 12.45 6.53
N PHE A 338 2.92 12.66 5.23
CA PHE A 338 3.53 11.64 4.39
C PHE A 338 4.90 11.20 4.94
N SER A 339 5.74 12.14 5.39
CA SER A 339 7.05 11.83 5.99
C SER A 339 6.91 10.95 7.22
N PHE A 340 5.88 11.15 8.05
CA PHE A 340 5.65 10.31 9.23
C PHE A 340 5.19 8.91 8.86
N ILE A 341 4.33 8.79 7.83
CA ILE A 341 3.97 7.49 7.24
C ILE A 341 5.22 6.78 6.71
N GLY A 342 6.08 7.48 5.95
CA GLY A 342 7.34 6.94 5.45
C GLY A 342 8.30 6.47 6.55
N HIS A 343 8.39 7.19 7.67
CA HIS A 343 9.18 6.72 8.83
C HIS A 343 8.56 5.50 9.52
N SER A 344 7.23 5.44 9.60
CA SER A 344 6.53 4.27 10.13
C SER A 344 6.79 3.05 9.24
N ALA A 345 6.64 3.22 7.93
CA ALA A 345 6.95 2.23 6.93
C ALA A 345 8.42 1.78 6.99
N HIS A 346 9.36 2.72 7.15
CA HIS A 346 10.76 2.38 7.35
C HIS A 346 11.01 1.54 8.59
N SER A 347 10.21 1.66 9.63
CA SER A 347 10.38 0.84 10.84
C SER A 347 9.88 -0.59 10.66
N MET A 348 9.07 -0.83 9.63
CA MET A 348 8.43 -2.11 9.29
C MET A 348 9.14 -2.85 8.14
N PHE A 349 10.10 -2.20 7.47
CA PHE A 349 10.67 -2.68 6.19
C PHE A 349 11.22 -4.11 6.26
N ASN A 350 11.89 -4.48 7.36
CA ASN A 350 12.46 -5.81 7.60
C ASN A 350 11.85 -6.51 8.82
N GLY A 351 10.85 -5.91 9.47
CA GLY A 351 10.26 -6.40 10.71
C GLY A 351 8.81 -6.79 10.51
N ARG A 352 8.55 -8.05 10.16
CA ARG A 352 7.18 -8.54 9.89
C ARG A 352 6.23 -8.36 11.07
N MET A 353 6.72 -8.60 12.29
CA MET A 353 5.96 -8.41 13.53
C MET A 353 5.49 -6.97 13.76
N LYS A 354 5.98 -6.01 12.94
CA LYS A 354 5.63 -4.59 13.00
C LYS A 354 4.61 -4.18 11.92
N ARG A 355 4.29 -5.06 10.95
CA ARG A 355 3.39 -4.76 9.82
C ARG A 355 1.93 -4.94 10.24
N PHE A 356 1.48 -4.12 11.19
CA PHE A 356 0.14 -4.13 11.74
C PHE A 356 -0.36 -2.71 11.95
N LEU A 357 -1.65 -2.47 11.72
CA LEU A 357 -2.19 -1.12 11.73
C LEU A 357 -2.11 -0.47 13.13
N THR A 358 -2.22 -1.27 14.19
CA THR A 358 -2.00 -0.86 15.59
C THR A 358 -0.56 -0.40 15.84
N TYR A 359 0.44 -1.10 15.27
CA TYR A 359 1.84 -0.66 15.32
C TYR A 359 2.02 0.68 14.60
N SER A 360 1.40 0.86 13.41
CA SER A 360 1.40 2.15 12.70
C SER A 360 0.81 3.28 13.52
N CYS A 361 -0.32 3.04 14.20
CA CYS A 361 -0.95 4.04 15.07
C CYS A 361 0.02 4.57 16.12
N ASN A 362 0.72 3.66 16.80
CA ASN A 362 1.70 4.01 17.82
C ASN A 362 2.87 4.82 17.26
N ARG A 363 3.42 4.38 16.12
CA ARG A 363 4.54 5.07 15.47
C ARG A 363 4.16 6.46 14.99
N LEU A 364 2.98 6.61 14.39
CA LEU A 364 2.47 7.91 13.97
C LEU A 364 2.25 8.82 15.18
N ALA A 365 1.63 8.32 16.25
CA ALA A 365 1.45 9.09 17.49
C ALA A 365 2.80 9.58 18.08
N LEU A 366 3.81 8.70 18.17
CA LEU A 366 5.16 9.08 18.62
C LEU A 366 5.80 10.16 17.72
N LYS A 367 5.57 10.10 16.41
CA LYS A 367 6.07 11.11 15.46
C LYS A 367 5.37 12.45 15.64
N ILE A 368 4.06 12.45 15.91
CA ILE A 368 3.31 13.66 16.24
C ILE A 368 3.84 14.28 17.54
N GLU A 369 4.01 13.50 18.63
CA GLU A 369 4.53 14.01 19.90
C GLU A 369 5.93 14.62 19.73
N ALA A 370 6.82 13.92 19.02
CA ALA A 370 8.16 14.43 18.72
C ALA A 370 8.12 15.73 17.90
N TYR A 371 7.24 15.83 16.91
CA TYR A 371 7.08 17.04 16.10
C TYR A 371 6.51 18.21 16.90
N ASN A 372 5.47 17.96 17.70
CA ASN A 372 4.81 18.97 18.52
C ASN A 372 5.74 19.57 19.59
N ALA A 373 6.75 18.82 20.02
CA ALA A 373 7.82 19.31 20.90
C ALA A 373 8.83 20.25 20.21
N THR A 374 8.86 20.31 18.88
CA THR A 374 9.76 21.20 18.13
C THR A 374 9.17 22.61 17.98
N ALA A 375 10.02 23.62 17.75
CA ALA A 375 9.56 24.98 17.46
C ALA A 375 8.63 25.06 16.24
N ALA A 376 8.91 24.26 15.19
CA ALA A 376 8.07 24.19 14.00
C ALA A 376 6.68 23.61 14.34
N GLY A 377 6.64 22.51 15.10
CA GLY A 377 5.38 21.92 15.53
C GLY A 377 4.60 22.81 16.48
N GLN A 378 5.26 23.51 17.41
CA GLN A 378 4.61 24.50 18.28
C GLN A 378 3.94 25.62 17.46
N ALA A 379 4.59 26.10 16.41
CA ALA A 379 4.07 27.13 15.51
C ALA A 379 2.99 26.64 14.53
N ASP A 380 2.89 25.33 14.27
CA ASP A 380 1.88 24.79 13.36
C ASP A 380 0.48 24.81 14.01
N ALA A 381 -0.35 25.77 13.63
CA ALA A 381 -1.72 25.87 14.13
C ALA A 381 -2.69 24.81 13.55
N SER A 382 -2.28 24.06 12.53
CA SER A 382 -3.11 23.07 11.85
C SER A 382 -3.00 21.66 12.41
N LYS A 383 -1.99 21.41 13.26
CA LYS A 383 -1.68 20.10 13.83
C LYS A 383 -2.85 19.49 14.59
N THR A 384 -3.03 18.18 14.47
CA THR A 384 -3.87 17.40 15.38
C THR A 384 -3.05 16.87 16.56
N SER A 385 -3.75 16.44 17.60
CA SER A 385 -3.23 15.64 18.70
C SER A 385 -2.55 14.36 18.21
N SER A 386 -1.56 13.87 18.96
CA SER A 386 -1.00 12.52 18.79
C SER A 386 -2.02 11.40 19.09
N MET A 387 -3.20 11.74 19.63
CA MET A 387 -4.34 10.82 19.75
C MET A 387 -5.08 10.58 18.43
N PHE A 388 -4.88 11.43 17.41
CA PHE A 388 -5.61 11.35 16.15
C PHE A 388 -5.47 10.00 15.41
N PRO A 389 -4.28 9.37 15.32
CA PRO A 389 -4.16 8.01 14.77
C PRO A 389 -5.07 6.99 15.47
N PHE A 390 -5.16 7.01 16.80
CA PHE A 390 -6.02 6.07 17.53
C PHE A 390 -7.51 6.30 17.21
N ALA A 391 -7.94 7.56 17.11
CA ALA A 391 -9.30 7.89 16.73
C ALA A 391 -9.61 7.54 15.26
N LEU A 392 -8.64 7.63 14.35
CA LEU A 392 -8.79 7.16 12.98
C LEU A 392 -8.93 5.63 12.92
N LEU A 393 -8.14 4.89 13.72
CA LEU A 393 -8.25 3.44 13.79
C LEU A 393 -9.61 3.00 14.32
N ASP A 394 -10.10 3.66 15.37
CA ASP A 394 -11.46 3.47 15.86
C ASP A 394 -12.50 3.81 14.79
N LEU A 395 -12.32 4.89 14.04
CA LEU A 395 -13.26 5.26 12.97
C LEU A 395 -13.33 4.20 11.86
N VAL A 396 -12.19 3.75 11.32
CA VAL A 396 -12.16 2.75 10.23
C VAL A 396 -12.61 1.36 10.69
N THR A 397 -12.53 1.09 12.00
CA THR A 397 -13.08 -0.12 12.63
C THR A 397 -14.45 0.11 13.26
N HIS A 398 -15.13 1.22 12.94
CA HIS A 398 -16.45 1.62 13.43
C HIS A 398 -16.64 1.47 14.95
N PHE A 399 -15.58 1.77 15.71
CA PHE A 399 -15.47 1.63 17.16
C PHE A 399 -15.80 0.20 17.65
N GLY A 400 -15.65 -0.79 16.78
CA GLY A 400 -16.00 -2.20 16.99
C GLY A 400 -14.94 -3.00 17.73
N MET A 401 -13.74 -2.44 17.96
CA MET A 401 -12.73 -3.05 18.83
C MET A 401 -13.00 -2.69 20.29
N THR A 402 -13.00 -3.66 21.20
CA THR A 402 -12.95 -3.39 22.65
C THR A 402 -11.54 -2.90 23.07
N ASP A 403 -11.43 -2.28 24.24
CA ASP A 403 -10.11 -1.89 24.80
C ASP A 403 -9.20 -3.13 24.98
N ALA A 404 -9.79 -4.26 25.40
CA ALA A 404 -9.07 -5.51 25.59
C ALA A 404 -8.56 -6.09 24.26
N GLU A 405 -9.38 -6.04 23.21
CA GLU A 405 -8.97 -6.46 21.86
C GLU A 405 -7.86 -5.58 21.30
N TYR A 406 -7.99 -4.26 21.43
CA TYR A 406 -6.93 -3.33 21.02
C TYR A 406 -5.64 -3.65 21.77
N LYS A 407 -5.72 -3.78 23.10
CA LYS A 407 -4.56 -4.09 23.93
C LYS A 407 -3.92 -5.43 23.57
N ALA A 408 -4.72 -6.46 23.28
CA ALA A 408 -4.20 -7.75 22.87
C ALA A 408 -3.47 -7.69 21.51
N ASP A 409 -4.01 -6.94 20.55
CA ASP A 409 -3.35 -6.72 19.26
C ASP A 409 -2.07 -5.87 19.42
N TYR A 410 -2.15 -4.79 20.19
CA TYR A 410 -1.03 -3.93 20.58
C TYR A 410 0.13 -4.72 21.22
N ASP A 411 -0.19 -5.55 22.23
CA ASP A 411 0.80 -6.33 22.97
C ASP A 411 1.44 -7.42 22.08
N ARG A 412 0.69 -7.96 21.10
CA ARG A 412 1.21 -8.96 20.15
C ARG A 412 2.28 -8.39 19.21
N HIS A 413 2.17 -7.11 18.86
CA HIS A 413 2.96 -6.49 17.78
C HIS A 413 4.07 -5.56 18.28
N TYR A 414 4.41 -5.66 19.57
CA TYR A 414 5.51 -5.01 20.29
C TYR A 414 5.85 -3.58 19.78
N PRO A 415 5.21 -2.54 20.34
CA PRO A 415 5.56 -1.17 20.01
C PRO A 415 6.99 -0.87 20.48
N ASP A 416 7.75 -0.11 19.69
CA ASP A 416 9.11 0.30 20.10
C ASP A 416 9.08 1.19 21.36
N ALA A 417 7.98 1.94 21.54
CA ALA A 417 7.68 2.74 22.72
C ALA A 417 6.17 3.01 22.80
N ASN A 418 5.67 3.28 24.01
CA ASN A 418 4.27 3.64 24.22
C ASN A 418 4.13 5.17 24.11
N PRO A 419 3.38 5.72 23.15
CA PRO A 419 3.12 7.16 23.11
C PRO A 419 2.25 7.57 24.30
N ARG A 420 2.41 8.82 24.77
CA ARG A 420 1.53 9.38 25.80
C ARG A 420 0.07 9.30 25.37
N ALA A 421 -0.19 9.58 24.09
CA ALA A 421 -1.51 9.53 23.49
C ALA A 421 -2.23 8.19 23.63
N TYR A 422 -1.53 7.05 23.76
CA TYR A 422 -2.19 5.76 23.93
C TYR A 422 -3.05 5.75 25.20
N ASN A 423 -2.43 5.98 26.36
CA ASN A 423 -3.16 5.96 27.64
C ASN A 423 -4.19 7.10 27.71
N GLU A 424 -3.82 8.29 27.22
CA GLU A 424 -4.69 9.46 27.24
C GLU A 424 -5.96 9.22 26.42
N TYR A 425 -5.83 8.66 25.21
CA TYR A 425 -6.97 8.37 24.34
C TYR A 425 -7.91 7.38 24.99
N PHE A 426 -7.42 6.20 25.39
CA PHE A 426 -8.26 5.13 25.91
C PHE A 426 -8.87 5.45 27.29
N THR A 427 -8.16 6.21 28.13
CA THR A 427 -8.66 6.55 29.47
C THR A 427 -9.61 7.73 29.46
N ASN A 428 -9.29 8.80 28.71
CA ASN A 428 -9.93 10.10 28.88
C ASN A 428 -10.79 10.53 27.67
N HIS A 429 -10.49 10.06 26.46
CA HIS A 429 -11.07 10.65 25.24
C HIS A 429 -11.91 9.69 24.38
N ARG A 430 -11.63 8.38 24.39
CA ARG A 430 -12.28 7.40 23.51
C ARG A 430 -13.79 7.42 23.62
N ALA A 431 -14.32 7.46 24.84
CA ALA A 431 -15.76 7.52 25.08
C ALA A 431 -16.39 8.81 24.54
N ALA A 432 -15.75 9.97 24.75
CA ALA A 432 -16.22 11.24 24.25
C ALA A 432 -16.21 11.29 22.71
N VAL A 433 -15.14 10.78 22.09
CA VAL A 433 -15.00 10.70 20.64
C VAL A 433 -16.04 9.75 20.04
N ARG A 434 -16.26 8.58 20.64
CA ARG A 434 -17.31 7.64 20.22
C ARG A 434 -18.69 8.29 20.28
N ALA A 435 -19.01 8.98 21.39
CA ALA A 435 -20.27 9.69 21.55
C ALA A 435 -20.45 10.81 20.52
N LEU A 436 -19.37 11.54 20.22
CA LEU A 436 -19.36 12.64 19.25
C LEU A 436 -19.78 12.20 17.84
N VAL A 437 -19.40 11.00 17.41
CA VAL A 437 -19.65 10.50 16.04
C VAL A 437 -20.70 9.40 15.94
N ALA A 438 -21.27 8.94 17.06
CA ALA A 438 -22.23 7.84 17.08
C ALA A 438 -23.41 8.05 16.11
N GLY A 439 -23.94 9.27 16.01
CA GLY A 439 -25.03 9.60 15.09
C GLY A 439 -24.63 9.59 13.61
N ASP A 440 -23.37 9.87 13.29
CA ASP A 440 -22.85 9.85 11.92
C ASP A 440 -22.53 8.40 11.49
N ILE A 441 -21.92 7.64 12.40
CA ILE A 441 -21.61 6.21 12.21
C ILE A 441 -22.86 5.36 12.17
N GLY A 442 -23.93 5.75 12.89
CA GLY A 442 -25.23 5.05 12.91
C GLY A 442 -26.19 5.38 11.76
N ALA A 443 -25.94 6.45 10.99
CA ALA A 443 -26.81 6.92 9.91
C ALA A 443 -26.90 5.94 8.71
N SER A 444 -27.99 5.92 7.95
CA SER A 444 -28.09 5.11 6.72
C SER A 444 -28.43 6.03 5.54
N PRO A 445 -27.49 6.28 4.60
CA PRO A 445 -26.09 5.82 4.56
C PRO A 445 -25.21 6.39 5.69
N VAL A 446 -24.06 5.76 5.94
CA VAL A 446 -23.10 6.19 6.96
C VAL A 446 -22.52 7.56 6.54
N ARG A 447 -22.46 8.51 7.48
CA ARG A 447 -21.91 9.85 7.24
C ARG A 447 -20.42 9.90 7.61
N PHE A 448 -19.63 9.09 6.93
CA PHE A 448 -18.24 8.82 7.31
C PHE A 448 -17.35 10.08 7.31
N THR A 449 -17.48 10.94 6.30
CA THR A 449 -16.76 12.21 6.21
C THR A 449 -17.13 13.19 7.31
N ASP A 450 -18.41 13.23 7.73
CA ASP A 450 -18.85 14.08 8.84
C ASP A 450 -18.23 13.60 10.16
N ALA A 451 -18.22 12.29 10.40
CA ALA A 451 -17.57 11.68 11.56
C ALA A 451 -16.07 12.03 11.61
N LEU A 452 -15.35 11.87 10.49
CA LEU A 452 -13.93 12.24 10.36
C LEU A 452 -13.69 13.72 10.69
N ASN A 453 -14.51 14.62 10.13
CA ASN A 453 -14.38 16.06 10.36
C ASN A 453 -14.59 16.41 11.84
N ARG A 454 -15.57 15.79 12.51
CA ARG A 454 -15.80 15.99 13.95
C ARG A 454 -14.61 15.49 14.79
N ILE A 455 -14.08 14.31 14.47
CA ILE A 455 -12.88 13.77 15.14
C ILE A 455 -11.71 14.72 14.97
N LYS A 456 -11.45 15.18 13.74
CA LYS A 456 -10.39 16.14 13.46
C LYS A 456 -10.56 17.41 14.30
N THR A 457 -11.73 18.03 14.30
CA THR A 457 -12.01 19.24 15.08
C THR A 457 -11.79 19.01 16.58
N TYR A 458 -12.22 17.87 17.12
CA TYR A 458 -11.97 17.50 18.50
C TYR A 458 -10.48 17.38 18.81
N MET A 459 -9.72 16.73 17.93
CA MET A 459 -8.27 16.53 18.08
C MET A 459 -7.41 17.77 17.79
N GLN A 460 -8.01 18.88 17.33
CA GLN A 460 -7.31 20.17 17.16
C GLN A 460 -7.47 21.08 18.38
N GLN A 461 -8.26 20.69 19.39
CA GLN A 461 -8.45 21.50 20.59
C GLN A 461 -7.14 21.57 21.40
N PRO A 462 -6.72 22.74 21.91
CA PRO A 462 -5.45 22.90 22.61
C PRO A 462 -5.22 21.91 23.77
N ILE A 463 -6.28 21.57 24.52
CA ILE A 463 -6.21 20.63 25.65
C ILE A 463 -5.82 19.20 25.22
N THR A 464 -6.01 18.86 23.94
CA THR A 464 -5.72 17.54 23.39
C THR A 464 -4.35 17.46 22.75
N ILE A 465 -3.65 18.57 22.53
CA ILE A 465 -2.37 18.59 21.82
C ILE A 465 -1.23 18.23 22.78
N PHE A 466 -0.51 17.15 22.47
CA PHE A 466 0.65 16.67 23.22
C PHE A 466 1.88 16.55 22.33
#